data_AF-A0A5V5KRT4-F1
#
_entry.id   AF-A0A5V5KRT4-F1
#
_cell.length_a   1.000
_cell.length_b   1.000
_cell.length_c   1.000
_cell.angle_alpha   90.00
_cell.angle_beta   90.00
_cell.angle_gamma   90.00
#
_symmetry.space_group_name_H-M   'P 1'
#
loop_
_entity.id
_entity.type
_entity.pdbx_description
1 polymer ?
#
loop_
_entity_poly.entity_id
_entity_poly.type
_entity_poly.pdbx_seq_one_letter_code
_entity_poly.pdbx_strand_id
1 'polypeptide(L)'
;MKEQVVDLAMYTAGIRNPQGLAINPWSGALWLHEHGPRGGDEINIPEKGKNYGWPLATWGVNYSGLKVPEAKGEIVEGTAQPVYYWKDSPAISGMAFYASDVFAPWRHKL
;
A
#
# COMPACT_ATOMS: atom_id res chain seq x y z
N MET A 1 17.64 9.00 -25.47
CA MET A 1 16.85 7.98 -24.74
C MET A 1 17.64 7.63 -23.49
N LYS A 2 17.13 7.92 -22.29
CA LYS A 2 17.81 7.51 -21.06
C LYS A 2 17.58 6.01 -20.89
N GLU A 3 18.65 5.24 -20.75
CA GLU A 3 18.59 3.82 -20.47
C GLU A 3 17.78 3.60 -19.18
N GLN A 4 16.73 2.80 -19.27
CA GLN A 4 15.95 2.39 -18.13
C GLN A 4 16.77 1.31 -17.43
N VAL A 5 17.50 1.68 -16.39
CA VAL A 5 18.20 0.73 -15.52
C VAL A 5 17.15 -0.22 -14.97
N VAL A 6 17.17 -1.47 -15.42
CA VAL A 6 16.35 -2.54 -14.87
C VAL A 6 16.99 -2.90 -13.55
N ASP A 7 16.50 -2.34 -12.45
CA ASP A 7 16.89 -2.78 -11.13
C ASP A 7 16.27 -4.15 -10.88
N LEU A 8 17.10 -5.19 -10.93
CA LEU A 8 16.69 -6.57 -10.67
C LEU A 8 16.12 -6.77 -9.25
N ALA A 9 16.40 -5.86 -8.31
CA ALA A 9 15.85 -5.90 -6.96
C ALA A 9 14.43 -5.31 -6.84
N MET A 10 13.95 -4.56 -7.84
CA MET A 10 12.66 -3.90 -7.77
C MET A 10 11.51 -4.87 -8.12
N TYR A 11 10.73 -5.25 -7.10
CA TYR A 11 9.54 -6.08 -7.30
C TYR A 11 8.32 -5.26 -7.72
N THR A 12 8.09 -4.11 -7.09
CA THR A 12 6.95 -3.21 -7.34
C THR A 12 7.40 -1.75 -7.12
N ALA A 13 6.65 -0.78 -7.63
CA ALA A 13 6.94 0.65 -7.49
C ALA A 13 5.72 1.44 -7.02
N GLY A 14 5.90 2.75 -6.79
CA GLY A 14 4.79 3.68 -6.48
C GLY A 14 4.19 3.52 -5.10
N ILE A 15 5.01 3.20 -4.11
CA ILE A 15 4.66 3.10 -2.69
C ILE A 15 5.35 4.26 -1.98
N ARG A 16 4.69 4.93 -1.04
CA ARG A 16 5.24 6.08 -0.29
C ARG A 16 6.16 5.64 0.83
N ASN A 17 5.61 4.98 1.84
CA ASN A 17 6.33 4.60 3.06
C ASN A 17 5.75 3.30 3.65
N PRO A 18 6.15 2.13 3.13
CA PRO A 18 5.66 0.85 3.63
C PRO A 18 6.14 0.62 5.07
N GLN A 19 5.29 0.03 5.90
CA GLN A 19 5.60 -0.20 7.32
C GLN A 19 5.52 -1.70 7.64
N GLY A 20 4.31 -2.27 7.63
CA GLY A 20 4.08 -3.68 7.92
C GLY A 20 3.88 -4.49 6.65
N LEU A 21 4.48 -5.68 6.65
CA LEU A 21 4.39 -6.66 5.58
C LEU A 21 4.14 -8.03 6.20
N ALA A 22 3.20 -8.79 5.64
CA ALA A 22 2.89 -10.13 6.12
C ALA A 22 2.41 -11.01 4.96
N ILE A 23 2.79 -12.29 4.98
CA ILE A 23 2.24 -13.26 4.04
C ILE A 23 0.85 -13.66 4.54
N ASN A 24 -0.16 -13.48 3.70
CA ASN A 24 -1.50 -13.95 3.96
C ASN A 24 -1.51 -15.49 3.93
N PRO A 25 -1.80 -16.16 5.05
CA PRO A 25 -1.63 -17.62 5.17
C PRO A 25 -2.67 -18.41 4.37
N TRP A 26 -3.74 -17.78 3.89
CA TRP A 26 -4.80 -18.42 3.12
C TRP A 26 -4.59 -18.33 1.61
N SER A 27 -3.85 -17.33 1.14
CA SER A 27 -3.57 -17.11 -0.29
C SER A 27 -2.10 -17.27 -0.67
N GLY A 28 -1.19 -17.22 0.30
CA GLY A 28 0.26 -17.16 0.06
C GLY A 28 0.75 -15.81 -0.48
N ALA A 29 -0.15 -14.84 -0.68
CA ALA A 29 0.21 -13.52 -1.21
C ALA A 29 0.84 -12.64 -0.12
N LEU A 30 1.83 -11.83 -0.50
CA LEU A 30 2.33 -10.75 0.33
C LEU A 30 1.26 -9.66 0.41
N TRP A 31 0.95 -9.23 1.62
CA TRP A 31 0.21 -8.00 1.88
C TRP A 31 1.20 -7.01 2.48
N LEU A 32 1.05 -5.73 2.11
CA LEU A 32 1.76 -4.64 2.75
C LEU A 32 0.78 -3.55 3.10
N HIS A 33 1.14 -2.73 4.07
CA HIS A 33 0.48 -1.45 4.26
C HIS A 33 1.50 -0.32 4.33
N GLU A 34 1.06 0.89 4.03
CA GLU A 34 1.90 2.08 3.98
C GLU A 34 1.22 3.30 4.59
N HIS A 35 2.03 4.27 5.01
CA HIS A 35 1.53 5.57 5.45
C HIS A 35 1.30 6.49 4.26
N GLY A 36 0.11 7.07 4.20
CA GLY A 36 -0.19 8.23 3.36
C GLY A 36 0.38 9.53 3.94
N PRO A 37 0.15 10.67 3.27
CA PRO A 37 0.44 11.99 3.80
C PRO A 37 -0.56 12.37 4.93
N ARG A 38 -1.45 13.36 4.73
CA ARG A 38 -2.58 13.62 5.63
C ARG A 38 -3.76 12.80 5.13
N GLY A 39 -4.00 11.65 5.76
CA GLY A 39 -4.88 10.64 5.18
C GLY A 39 -4.19 9.80 4.12
N GLY A 40 -4.88 8.78 3.64
CA GLY A 40 -4.43 7.92 2.56
C GLY A 40 -3.47 6.81 2.99
N ASP A 41 -3.55 6.33 4.23
CA ASP A 41 -2.93 5.05 4.57
C ASP A 41 -3.61 3.93 3.77
N GLU A 42 -2.84 2.94 3.33
CA GLU A 42 -3.31 1.92 2.37
C GLU A 42 -2.91 0.50 2.79
N ILE A 43 -3.75 -0.49 2.46
CA ILE A 43 -3.37 -1.91 2.34
C ILE A 43 -3.30 -2.27 0.86
N ASN A 44 -2.17 -2.86 0.47
CA ASN A 44 -1.86 -3.26 -0.89
C ASN A 44 -1.48 -4.76 -0.95
N ILE A 45 -1.81 -5.42 -2.07
CA ILE A 45 -1.36 -6.79 -2.37
C ILE A 45 -0.35 -6.70 -3.54
N PRO A 46 0.94 -6.38 -3.26
CA PRO A 46 1.95 -6.11 -4.28
C PRO A 46 2.10 -7.23 -5.30
N GLU A 47 2.14 -6.85 -6.57
CA GLU A 47 2.33 -7.75 -7.72
C GLU A 47 3.58 -7.32 -8.49
N LYS A 48 4.28 -8.29 -9.09
CA LYS A 48 5.53 -8.04 -9.80
C LYS A 48 5.32 -7.03 -10.94
N GLY A 49 6.14 -5.98 -10.95
CA GLY A 49 6.17 -4.94 -11.98
C GLY A 49 5.00 -3.95 -11.94
N LYS A 50 4.10 -4.04 -10.96
CA LYS A 50 3.02 -3.05 -10.81
C LYS A 50 3.54 -1.75 -10.19
N ASN A 51 2.81 -0.68 -10.48
CA ASN A 51 3.02 0.65 -9.90
C ASN A 51 1.79 0.99 -9.04
N TYR A 52 1.96 1.22 -7.74
CA TYR A 52 0.89 1.55 -6.79
C TYR A 52 0.55 3.04 -6.74
N GLY A 53 1.24 3.83 -7.56
CA GLY A 53 0.78 5.14 -7.97
C GLY A 53 1.38 6.31 -7.21
N TRP A 54 1.89 6.17 -5.99
CA TRP A 54 2.51 7.29 -5.29
C TRP A 54 3.67 7.91 -6.09
N PRO A 55 3.77 9.26 -6.22
CA PRO A 55 2.86 10.28 -5.71
C PRO A 55 1.76 10.71 -6.71
N LEU A 56 1.67 10.08 -7.89
CA LEU A 56 0.68 10.42 -8.91
C LEU A 56 -0.75 10.04 -8.49
N ALA A 57 -0.93 8.92 -7.81
CA ALA A 57 -2.18 8.52 -7.16
C ALA A 57 -2.01 8.60 -5.65
N THR A 58 -3.00 9.15 -4.94
CA THR A 58 -3.03 9.21 -3.48
C THR A 58 -4.44 9.43 -2.99
N TRP A 59 -4.84 8.67 -1.96
CA TRP A 59 -6.09 8.88 -1.21
C TRP A 59 -5.96 9.95 -0.11
N GLY A 60 -4.75 10.44 0.13
CA GLY A 60 -4.44 11.51 1.07
C GLY A 60 -4.19 12.87 0.41
N VAL A 61 -4.17 13.91 1.24
CA VAL A 61 -3.81 15.28 0.85
C VAL A 61 -2.50 15.70 1.49
N ASN A 62 -1.91 16.79 1.04
CA ASN A 62 -0.78 17.41 1.73
C ASN A 62 -1.22 17.81 3.16
N TYR A 63 -0.30 17.85 4.11
CA TYR A 63 -0.58 18.28 5.49
C TYR A 63 -1.18 19.69 5.57
N SER A 64 -0.92 20.56 4.58
CA SER A 64 -1.59 21.86 4.43
C SER A 64 -3.10 21.77 4.18
N GLY A 65 -3.64 20.60 3.83
CA GLY A 65 -5.02 20.39 3.41
C GLY A 65 -5.25 20.56 1.91
N LEU A 66 -4.23 21.01 1.16
CA LEU A 66 -4.26 21.07 -0.29
C LEU A 66 -3.83 19.74 -0.91
N LYS A 67 -4.09 19.57 -2.21
CA LYS A 67 -3.64 18.40 -2.97
C LYS A 67 -2.11 18.23 -2.89
N VAL A 68 -1.64 16.98 -2.88
CA VAL A 68 -0.21 16.66 -3.08
C VAL A 68 0.23 17.18 -4.47
N PRO A 69 1.34 17.94 -4.61
CA PRO A 69 1.66 18.66 -5.85
C PRO A 69 1.71 17.79 -7.11
N GLU A 70 2.26 16.58 -7.00
CA GLU A 70 2.45 15.64 -8.11
C GLU A 70 1.20 14.80 -8.41
N ALA A 71 0.23 14.78 -7.50
CA ALA A 71 -0.93 13.93 -7.64
C ALA A 71 -1.73 14.31 -8.89
N LYS A 72 -2.31 13.32 -9.55
CA LYS A 72 -3.24 13.46 -10.69
C LYS A 72 -4.67 13.14 -10.28
N GLY A 73 -4.85 12.34 -9.23
CA GLY A 73 -6.15 12.03 -8.62
C GLY A 73 -6.02 10.88 -7.62
N GLU A 74 -7.14 10.37 -7.14
CA GLU A 74 -7.21 9.15 -6.31
C GLU A 74 -7.01 7.91 -7.19
N ILE A 75 -7.58 7.92 -8.40
CA ILE A 75 -7.46 6.86 -9.40
C ILE A 75 -6.73 7.42 -10.63
N VAL A 76 -5.66 6.75 -11.04
CA VAL A 76 -4.82 7.17 -12.17
C VAL A 76 -4.56 5.98 -13.09
N GLU A 77 -4.68 6.20 -14.39
CA GLU A 77 -4.39 5.16 -15.39
C GLU A 77 -2.93 4.67 -15.27
N GLY A 78 -2.75 3.36 -15.37
CA GLY A 78 -1.44 2.72 -15.24
C GLY A 78 -0.98 2.50 -13.79
N THR A 79 -1.80 2.82 -12.78
CA THR A 79 -1.53 2.50 -11.38
C THR A 79 -2.49 1.43 -10.86
N ALA A 80 -2.00 0.59 -9.95
CA ALA A 80 -2.82 -0.30 -9.13
C ALA A 80 -3.52 0.51 -8.03
N GLN A 81 -4.58 -0.07 -7.47
CA GLN A 81 -5.34 0.52 -6.37
C GLN A 81 -5.20 -0.34 -5.12
N PRO A 82 -5.26 0.26 -3.92
CA PRO A 82 -5.26 -0.48 -2.68
C PRO A 82 -6.52 -1.30 -2.51
N VAL A 83 -6.41 -2.42 -1.80
CA VAL A 83 -7.58 -3.21 -1.39
C VAL A 83 -8.35 -2.53 -0.26
N TYR A 84 -7.69 -1.63 0.48
CA TYR A 84 -8.32 -0.79 1.49
C TYR A 84 -7.52 0.49 1.70
N TYR A 85 -8.20 1.60 2.02
CA TYR A 85 -7.54 2.83 2.43
C TYR A 85 -8.31 3.55 3.53
N TRP A 86 -7.61 4.43 4.27
CA TRP A 86 -8.21 5.31 5.27
C TRP A 86 -8.07 6.77 4.87
N LYS A 87 -9.18 7.49 4.80
CA LYS A 87 -9.17 8.97 4.62
C LYS A 87 -8.57 9.70 5.81
N ASP A 88 -8.83 9.19 7.02
CA ASP A 88 -8.20 9.65 8.25
C ASP A 88 -7.15 8.62 8.66
N SER A 89 -5.87 8.92 8.40
CA SER A 89 -4.78 7.97 8.59
C SER A 89 -4.65 7.54 10.06
N PRO A 90 -4.76 6.24 10.37
CA PRO A 90 -4.45 5.71 11.69
C PRO A 90 -2.93 5.66 11.98
N ALA A 91 -2.09 5.91 10.97
CA ALA A 91 -0.66 5.65 11.03
C ALA A 91 -0.36 4.19 11.38
N ILE A 92 -1.05 3.27 10.68
CA ILE A 92 -0.89 1.81 10.86
C ILE A 92 0.59 1.41 10.82
N SER A 93 0.96 0.41 11.61
CA SER A 93 2.31 -0.13 11.69
C SER A 93 2.22 -1.66 11.63
N GLY A 94 3.18 -2.41 12.18
CA GLY A 94 3.24 -3.87 12.06
C GLY A 94 1.87 -4.58 12.10
N MET A 95 1.67 -5.50 11.15
CA MET A 95 0.43 -6.26 11.00
C MET A 95 0.69 -7.76 11.07
N ALA A 96 -0.32 -8.53 11.46
CA ALA A 96 -0.22 -9.98 11.56
C ALA A 96 -1.56 -10.65 11.24
N PHE A 97 -1.52 -11.62 10.33
CA PHE A 97 -2.66 -12.51 10.13
C PHE A 97 -2.76 -13.50 11.27
N TYR A 98 -3.99 -13.72 11.76
CA TYR A 98 -4.26 -14.72 12.77
C TYR A 98 -4.90 -15.98 12.15
N ALA A 99 -4.11 -17.05 12.08
CA ALA A 99 -4.51 -18.33 11.48
C ALA A 99 -4.47 -19.53 12.46
N SER A 100 -4.17 -19.30 13.73
CA SER A 100 -4.11 -20.35 14.75
C SER A 100 -5.50 -20.73 15.24
N ASP A 101 -5.71 -22.00 15.59
CA ASP A 101 -6.92 -22.46 16.28
C ASP A 101 -6.84 -22.29 17.81
N VAL A 102 -5.69 -21.86 18.35
CA VAL A 102 -5.50 -21.62 19.81
C VAL A 102 -6.52 -20.63 20.36
N PHE A 103 -6.84 -19.58 19.60
CA PHE A 103 -7.94 -18.67 19.89
C PHE A 103 -8.85 -18.57 18.66
N ALA A 104 -9.68 -19.60 18.47
CA ALA A 104 -10.54 -19.76 17.31
C ALA A 104 -11.36 -18.51 16.89
N PRO A 105 -11.89 -17.66 17.80
CA PRO A 105 -12.61 -16.45 17.39
C PRO A 105 -11.78 -15.42 16.61
N TRP A 106 -10.45 -15.45 16.73
CA TRP A 106 -9.55 -14.56 15.96
C TRP A 106 -9.14 -15.16 14.62
N ARG A 107 -9.54 -16.39 14.30
CA ARG A 107 -9.23 -16.97 13.00
C ARG A 107 -9.82 -16.12 11.87
N HIS A 108 -9.05 -15.96 10.79
CA HIS A 108 -9.42 -15.12 9.63
C HIS A 108 -9.45 -13.62 9.93
N LYS A 109 -8.64 -13.16 10.91
CA LYS A 109 -8.40 -11.73 11.16
C LYS A 109 -7.05 -11.31 10.61
N LEU A 110 -7.02 -10.07 10.12
CA LEU A 110 -5.85 -9.25 9.88
C LEU A 110 -5.88 -8.09 10.88
#